data_AF-A0AA39VQZ1-F1
#
_entry.id   AF-A0AA39VQZ1-F1
#
_cell.length_a   1.000
_cell.length_b   1.000
_cell.length_c   1.000
_cell.angle_alpha   90.00
_cell.angle_beta   90.00
_cell.angle_gamma   90.00
#
_symmetry.space_group_name_H-M   'P 1'
#
loop_
_entity.id
_entity.type
_entity.pdbx_description
1 polymer ?
#
loop_
_entity_poly.entity_id
_entity_poly.type
_entity_poly.pdbx_seq_one_letter_code
_entity_poly.pdbx_strand_id
1 'polypeptide(L)'
;MDSINSFKGYGKVNELEERAFRRKTRKRIIILVVSSIVLLAVVIGAVVGVVVKNKNNPTSYSGPATISESLKAVCSSTQYPDSCYSSIASLEASNNNTHDPELIFKLSLQVAINELTKIHDYPTKLMDQTNDERVKAALTVCRTVFDDALDHLNDSMSSMQQGEKLLSPSKIDDIKTWLSSSITDQQTCLDSLKN
;
A
#
# COMPACT_ATOMS: atom_id res chain seq x y z
N MET A 1 16.95 9.34 74.38
CA MET A 1 16.14 8.22 73.84
C MET A 1 14.81 8.82 73.45
N ASP A 2 14.70 9.04 72.14
CA ASP A 2 13.78 9.96 71.48
C ASP A 2 12.36 9.43 71.34
N SER A 3 11.43 10.38 71.34
CA SER A 3 10.00 10.26 71.07
C SER A 3 9.72 9.76 69.64
N ILE A 4 8.71 8.88 69.50
CA ILE A 4 7.96 8.73 68.24
C ILE A 4 6.46 8.79 68.57
N ASN A 5 5.88 9.96 68.30
CA ASN A 5 4.48 10.08 67.90
C ASN A 5 4.39 9.65 66.43
N SER A 6 3.33 8.96 65.98
CA SER A 6 2.53 9.40 64.83
C SER A 6 1.41 8.43 64.43
N PHE A 7 0.28 9.07 64.12
CA PHE A 7 -0.75 8.72 63.14
C PHE A 7 -1.76 7.60 63.37
N LYS A 8 -2.84 8.00 64.05
CA LYS A 8 -4.21 7.50 63.92
C LYS A 8 -4.83 8.06 62.63
N GLY A 9 -5.34 7.20 61.75
CA GLY A 9 -6.23 7.64 60.67
C GLY A 9 -6.22 6.76 59.42
N TYR A 10 -6.87 5.60 59.46
CA TYR A 10 -7.38 4.98 58.23
C TYR A 10 -8.87 5.22 58.14
N GLY A 11 -9.23 6.06 57.16
CA GLY A 11 -10.58 6.51 56.88
C GLY A 11 -11.50 5.35 56.51
N LYS A 12 -12.70 5.42 57.08
CA LYS A 12 -13.86 4.63 56.71
C LYS A 12 -14.15 4.93 55.24
N VAL A 13 -13.83 4.01 54.34
CA VAL A 13 -14.27 4.08 52.94
C VAL A 13 -15.80 3.99 52.95
N ASN A 14 -16.46 5.05 52.50
CA ASN A 14 -17.92 5.06 52.42
C ASN A 14 -18.34 4.14 51.27
N GLU A 15 -18.87 2.95 51.60
CA GLU A 15 -19.42 1.98 50.62
C GLU A 15 -20.40 2.61 49.60
N LEU A 16 -21.03 3.73 49.97
CA LEU A 16 -21.93 4.48 49.10
C LEU A 16 -21.22 5.18 47.94
N GLU A 17 -20.01 5.70 48.14
CA GLU A 17 -19.21 6.36 47.09
C GLU A 17 -18.67 5.33 46.09
N GLU A 18 -18.25 4.16 46.55
CA GLU A 18 -17.78 3.07 45.69
C GLU A 18 -18.92 2.49 44.83
N ARG A 19 -20.13 2.34 45.40
CA ARG A 19 -21.34 1.93 44.67
C ARG A 19 -21.77 2.99 43.63
N ALA A 20 -21.64 4.28 43.94
CA ALA A 20 -21.94 5.36 43.00
C ALA A 20 -20.93 5.42 41.84
N PHE A 21 -19.63 5.26 42.12
CA PHE A 21 -18.58 5.18 41.11
C PHE A 21 -18.76 3.95 40.21
N ARG A 22 -19.01 2.76 40.78
CA ARG A 22 -19.28 1.53 40.02
C ARG A 22 -20.53 1.65 39.13
N ARG A 23 -21.58 2.33 39.59
CA ARG A 23 -22.79 2.58 38.77
C ARG A 23 -22.50 3.53 37.62
N LYS A 24 -21.69 4.58 37.83
CA LYS A 24 -21.27 5.54 36.79
C LYS A 24 -20.35 4.88 35.76
N THR A 25 -19.40 4.06 36.21
CA THR A 25 -18.47 3.31 35.36
C THR A 25 -19.17 2.20 34.58
N ARG A 26 -20.12 1.46 35.19
CA ARG A 26 -20.96 0.49 34.46
C ARG A 26 -21.80 1.15 33.37
N LYS A 27 -22.40 2.31 33.64
CA LYS A 27 -23.12 3.08 32.62
C LYS A 27 -22.21 3.50 31.46
N ARG A 28 -20.98 3.95 31.75
CA ARG A 28 -19.99 4.29 30.71
C ARG A 28 -19.55 3.08 29.89
N ILE A 29 -19.31 1.93 30.54
CA ILE A 29 -18.95 0.68 29.85
C ILE A 29 -20.10 0.21 28.95
N ILE A 30 -21.35 0.25 29.45
CA ILE A 30 -22.53 -0.09 28.64
C ILE A 30 -22.63 0.81 27.41
N ILE A 31 -22.40 2.11 27.55
CA ILE A 31 -22.40 3.05 26.41
C ILE A 31 -21.30 2.71 25.40
N LEU A 32 -20.08 2.40 25.86
CA LEU A 32 -18.97 2.02 24.97
C LEU A 32 -19.25 0.71 24.23
N VAL A 33 -19.80 -0.29 24.90
CA VAL A 33 -20.15 -1.58 24.29
C VAL A 33 -21.30 -1.43 23.29
N VAL A 34 -22.34 -0.66 23.63
CA VAL A 34 -23.44 -0.39 22.69
C VAL A 34 -22.93 0.38 21.47
N SER A 35 -22.07 1.38 21.67
CA SER A 35 -21.47 2.15 20.58
C SER A 35 -20.60 1.27 19.67
N SER A 36 -19.82 0.34 20.22
CA SER A 36 -18.99 -0.55 19.40
C SER A 36 -19.85 -1.54 18.60
N ILE A 37 -20.92 -2.08 19.20
CA ILE A 37 -21.86 -2.97 18.50
C ILE A 37 -22.57 -2.22 17.36
N VAL A 38 -23.00 -0.98 17.59
CA VAL A 38 -23.64 -0.16 16.55
C VAL A 38 -22.67 0.13 15.40
N LEU A 39 -21.41 0.46 15.71
CA LEU A 39 -20.38 0.67 14.67
C LEU A 39 -20.14 -0.60 13.84
N LEU A 40 -20.02 -1.76 14.49
CA LEU A 40 -19.87 -3.04 13.78
C LEU A 40 -21.08 -3.34 12.90
N ALA A 41 -22.31 -3.08 13.38
CA ALA A 41 -23.53 -3.28 12.60
C ALA A 41 -23.60 -2.35 11.38
N VAL A 42 -23.16 -1.09 11.50
CA VAL A 42 -23.09 -0.14 10.37
C VAL A 42 -22.06 -0.58 9.34
N VAL A 43 -20.88 -1.04 9.77
CA VAL A 43 -19.84 -1.55 8.86
C VAL A 43 -20.32 -2.80 8.13
N ILE A 44 -20.91 -3.76 8.84
CA ILE A 44 -21.49 -4.97 8.23
C ILE A 44 -22.65 -4.59 7.29
N GLY A 45 -23.52 -3.67 7.69
CA GLY A 45 -24.62 -3.18 6.87
C GLY A 45 -24.15 -2.47 5.59
N ALA A 46 -23.08 -1.68 5.65
CA ALA A 46 -22.49 -1.03 4.49
C ALA A 46 -21.87 -2.06 3.53
N VAL A 47 -21.12 -3.04 4.06
CA VAL A 47 -20.52 -4.13 3.25
C VAL A 47 -21.60 -4.97 2.59
N VAL A 48 -22.61 -5.43 3.34
CA VAL A 48 -23.73 -6.22 2.80
C VAL A 48 -24.59 -5.38 1.84
N GLY A 49 -24.83 -4.10 2.14
CA GLY A 49 -25.59 -3.20 1.27
C GLY A 49 -24.92 -2.97 -0.08
N VAL A 50 -23.59 -2.83 -0.11
CA VAL A 50 -22.81 -2.76 -1.36
C VAL A 50 -22.83 -4.10 -2.09
N VAL A 51 -22.68 -5.22 -1.40
CA VAL A 51 -22.69 -6.56 -2.00
C VAL A 51 -24.06 -6.95 -2.57
N VAL A 52 -25.17 -6.59 -1.90
CA VAL A 52 -26.54 -6.92 -2.34
C VAL A 52 -27.01 -6.00 -3.46
N LYS A 53 -26.64 -4.70 -3.45
CA LYS A 53 -26.94 -3.80 -4.58
C LYS A 53 -26.21 -4.23 -5.86
N ASN A 54 -25.10 -4.95 -5.73
CA ASN A 54 -24.38 -5.56 -6.85
C ASN A 54 -24.96 -6.91 -7.33
N LYS A 55 -26.05 -7.39 -6.71
CA LYS A 55 -26.65 -8.71 -6.95
C LYS A 55 -27.89 -8.71 -7.86
N ASN A 56 -28.07 -7.65 -8.66
CA ASN A 56 -29.11 -7.59 -9.71
C ASN A 56 -28.60 -8.04 -11.10
N ASN A 57 -27.42 -8.64 -11.18
CA ASN A 57 -27.08 -9.46 -12.33
C ASN A 57 -27.34 -10.92 -11.95
N PRO A 58 -28.18 -11.66 -12.71
CA PRO A 58 -28.33 -13.08 -12.47
C PRO A 58 -26.95 -13.71 -12.65
N THR A 59 -26.37 -14.21 -11.57
CA THR A 59 -25.17 -15.04 -11.62
C THR A 59 -25.53 -16.32 -12.36
N SER A 60 -25.39 -16.26 -13.68
CA SER A 60 -24.96 -17.43 -14.43
C SER A 60 -23.66 -17.88 -13.78
N TYR A 61 -23.56 -19.17 -13.46
CA TYR A 61 -22.27 -19.78 -13.12
C TYR A 61 -21.34 -19.57 -14.33
N SER A 62 -20.58 -18.49 -14.32
CA SER A 62 -19.57 -18.20 -15.31
C SER A 62 -18.29 -18.92 -14.89
N GLY A 63 -17.65 -19.58 -15.85
CA GLY A 63 -16.38 -20.28 -15.68
C GLY A 63 -15.23 -19.34 -15.23
N PRO A 64 -13.97 -19.75 -15.39
CA PRO A 64 -12.83 -18.95 -14.94
C PRO A 64 -12.92 -17.50 -15.44
N ALA A 65 -12.82 -16.53 -14.52
CA ALA A 65 -12.93 -15.09 -14.78
C ALA A 65 -11.91 -14.68 -15.83
N THR A 66 -12.29 -13.89 -16.85
CA THR A 66 -11.41 -13.54 -17.98
C THR A 66 -10.20 -12.69 -17.54
N ILE A 67 -9.10 -12.68 -18.32
CA ILE A 67 -7.86 -11.93 -17.97
C ILE A 67 -8.16 -10.43 -17.79
N SER A 68 -9.03 -9.88 -18.65
CA SER A 68 -9.49 -8.50 -18.54
C SER A 68 -10.15 -8.21 -17.19
N GLU A 69 -10.86 -9.18 -16.59
CA GLU A 69 -11.50 -9.02 -15.28
C GLU A 69 -10.47 -9.04 -14.13
N SER A 70 -9.52 -9.98 -14.13
CA SER A 70 -8.44 -10.02 -13.13
C SER A 70 -7.54 -8.79 -13.21
N LEU A 71 -7.15 -8.38 -14.43
CA LEU A 71 -6.36 -7.18 -14.65
C LEU A 71 -7.11 -5.92 -14.20
N LYS A 72 -8.41 -5.80 -14.54
CA LYS A 72 -9.26 -4.69 -14.05
C LYS A 72 -9.34 -4.68 -12.53
N ALA A 73 -9.48 -5.84 -11.89
CA ALA A 73 -9.53 -5.91 -10.43
C ALA A 73 -8.22 -5.41 -9.80
N VAL A 74 -7.06 -5.85 -10.30
CA VAL A 74 -5.75 -5.38 -9.81
C VAL A 74 -5.59 -3.88 -10.07
N CYS A 75 -5.80 -3.42 -11.31
CA CYS A 75 -5.62 -2.01 -11.68
C CYS A 75 -6.59 -1.08 -10.95
N SER A 76 -7.80 -1.54 -10.60
CA SER A 76 -8.76 -0.74 -9.82
C SER A 76 -8.28 -0.36 -8.42
N SER A 77 -7.28 -1.09 -7.88
CA SER A 77 -6.68 -0.81 -6.58
C SER A 77 -5.44 0.10 -6.67
N THR A 78 -5.06 0.54 -7.87
CA THR A 78 -3.89 1.40 -8.10
C THR A 78 -4.28 2.87 -8.12
N GLN A 79 -3.29 3.76 -7.95
CA GLN A 79 -3.50 5.21 -8.05
C GLN A 79 -3.92 5.66 -9.46
N TYR A 80 -3.49 4.94 -10.50
CA TYR A 80 -3.77 5.26 -11.91
C TYR A 80 -4.35 4.05 -12.64
N PRO A 81 -5.65 3.73 -12.44
CA PRO A 81 -6.27 2.51 -12.97
C PRO A 81 -6.21 2.39 -14.50
N ASP A 82 -6.49 3.48 -15.21
CA ASP A 82 -6.50 3.48 -16.68
C ASP A 82 -5.10 3.25 -17.24
N SER A 83 -4.09 3.93 -16.69
CA SER A 83 -2.69 3.74 -17.10
C SER A 83 -2.19 2.33 -16.79
N CYS A 84 -2.55 1.77 -15.62
CA CYS A 84 -2.25 0.39 -15.29
C CYS A 84 -2.82 -0.57 -16.34
N TYR A 85 -4.10 -0.42 -16.68
CA TYR A 85 -4.77 -1.30 -17.65
C TYR A 85 -4.15 -1.17 -19.04
N SER A 86 -4.01 0.05 -19.57
CA SER A 86 -3.49 0.27 -20.93
C SER A 86 -2.06 -0.24 -21.10
N SER A 87 -1.20 0.00 -20.10
CA SER A 87 0.20 -0.37 -20.17
C SER A 87 0.39 -1.89 -20.13
N ILE A 88 -0.33 -2.58 -19.23
CA ILE A 88 -0.21 -4.05 -19.10
C ILE A 88 -0.90 -4.77 -20.26
N ALA A 89 -2.09 -4.32 -20.68
CA ALA A 89 -2.82 -4.93 -21.80
C ALA A 89 -2.01 -4.89 -23.11
N SER A 90 -1.17 -3.86 -23.29
CA SER A 90 -0.32 -3.73 -24.48
C SER A 90 0.76 -4.83 -24.57
N LEU A 91 1.24 -5.34 -23.44
CA LEU A 91 2.20 -6.44 -23.34
C LEU A 91 1.52 -7.82 -23.33
N GLU A 92 0.22 -7.87 -23.02
CA GLU A 92 -0.55 -9.11 -22.88
C GLU A 92 -1.07 -9.66 -24.22
N ALA A 93 -1.22 -8.81 -25.25
CA ALA A 93 -1.69 -9.22 -26.59
C ALA A 93 -0.85 -10.35 -27.25
N SER A 94 0.29 -10.71 -26.68
CA SER A 94 1.19 -11.79 -27.08
C SER A 94 1.11 -13.07 -26.22
N ASN A 95 0.36 -13.10 -25.11
CA ASN A 95 0.31 -14.22 -24.15
C ASN A 95 -1.12 -14.71 -23.92
N ASN A 96 -1.51 -15.75 -24.65
CA ASN A 96 -2.89 -16.19 -24.85
C ASN A 96 -3.58 -16.87 -23.64
N ASN A 97 -3.07 -16.77 -22.42
CA ASN A 97 -3.35 -17.83 -21.45
C ASN A 97 -3.12 -17.63 -19.94
N THR A 98 -3.54 -16.56 -19.23
CA THR A 98 -3.38 -16.65 -17.75
C THR A 98 -4.20 -15.68 -16.89
N HIS A 99 -5.12 -16.24 -16.09
CA HIS A 99 -5.79 -15.57 -14.95
C HIS A 99 -4.89 -15.43 -13.71
N ASP A 100 -3.57 -15.42 -13.90
CA ASP A 100 -2.57 -15.57 -12.86
C ASP A 100 -2.10 -14.20 -12.34
N PRO A 101 -2.37 -13.88 -11.06
CA PRO A 101 -1.90 -12.64 -10.43
C PRO A 101 -0.37 -12.47 -10.48
N GLU A 102 0.39 -13.57 -10.49
CA GLU A 102 1.84 -13.51 -10.63
C GLU A 102 2.26 -12.96 -11.98
N LEU A 103 1.67 -13.48 -13.07
CA LEU A 103 1.96 -12.98 -14.40
C LEU A 103 1.59 -11.50 -14.51
N ILE A 104 0.43 -11.09 -13.98
CA ILE A 104 0.03 -9.68 -13.97
C ILE A 104 1.09 -8.82 -13.26
N PHE A 105 1.62 -9.29 -12.13
CA PHE A 105 2.66 -8.58 -11.40
C PHE A 105 4.00 -8.55 -12.16
N LYS A 106 4.43 -9.66 -12.78
CA LYS A 106 5.62 -9.70 -13.66
C LYS A 106 5.49 -8.73 -14.83
N LEU A 107 4.35 -8.71 -15.50
CA LEU A 107 4.06 -7.77 -16.58
C LEU A 107 4.09 -6.33 -16.08
N SER A 108 3.58 -6.06 -14.88
CA SER A 108 3.65 -4.73 -14.25
C SER A 108 5.08 -4.27 -14.02
N LEU A 109 5.96 -5.15 -13.50
CA LEU A 109 7.38 -4.85 -13.35
C LEU A 109 8.05 -4.61 -14.71
N GLN A 110 7.71 -5.42 -15.72
CA GLN A 110 8.24 -5.26 -17.07
C GLN A 110 7.83 -3.92 -17.71
N VAL A 111 6.57 -3.47 -17.51
CA VAL A 111 6.14 -2.12 -17.91
C VAL A 111 7.05 -1.07 -17.27
N ALA A 112 7.23 -1.13 -15.95
CA ALA A 112 8.01 -0.14 -15.21
C ALA A 112 9.48 -0.09 -15.67
N ILE A 113 10.11 -1.25 -15.82
CA ILE A 113 11.49 -1.37 -16.32
C ILE A 113 11.60 -0.79 -17.73
N ASN A 114 10.69 -1.16 -18.63
CA ASN A 114 10.70 -0.67 -20.01
C ASN A 114 10.55 0.85 -20.08
N GLU A 115 9.60 1.42 -19.34
CA GLU A 115 9.39 2.88 -19.34
C GLU A 115 10.57 3.62 -18.72
N LEU A 116 11.11 3.14 -17.59
CA LEU A 116 12.26 3.77 -16.95
C LEU A 116 13.51 3.68 -17.85
N THR A 117 13.72 2.55 -18.53
CA THR A 117 14.82 2.37 -19.49
C THR A 117 14.74 3.37 -20.65
N LYS A 118 13.53 3.66 -21.16
CA LYS A 118 13.34 4.65 -22.25
C LYS A 118 13.76 6.05 -21.84
N ILE A 119 13.55 6.42 -20.58
CA ILE A 119 13.84 7.77 -20.07
C ILE A 119 15.18 7.87 -19.35
N HIS A 120 15.86 6.74 -19.10
CA HIS A 120 17.13 6.67 -18.36
C HIS A 120 18.19 7.65 -18.90
N ASP A 121 18.33 7.75 -20.22
CA ASP A 121 19.34 8.61 -20.84
C ASP A 121 18.91 10.08 -20.97
N TYR A 122 17.66 10.41 -20.64
CA TYR A 122 17.13 11.76 -20.83
C TYR A 122 17.85 12.80 -19.97
N PRO A 123 18.15 12.55 -18.68
CA PRO A 123 18.91 13.50 -17.89
C PRO A 123 20.25 13.85 -18.52
N THR A 124 20.98 12.85 -19.04
CA THR A 124 22.24 13.07 -19.77
C THR A 124 22.04 13.95 -21.00
N LYS A 125 21.05 13.64 -21.84
CA LYS A 125 20.75 14.45 -23.04
C LYS A 125 20.34 15.88 -22.69
N LEU A 126 19.60 16.08 -21.61
CA LEU A 126 19.17 17.40 -21.16
C LEU A 126 20.34 18.22 -20.58
N MET A 127 21.31 17.56 -19.94
CA MET A 127 22.53 18.24 -19.46
C MET A 127 23.32 18.87 -20.62
N ASP A 128 23.39 18.19 -21.77
CA ASP A 128 24.08 18.69 -22.97
C ASP A 128 23.35 19.89 -23.62
N GLN A 129 22.08 20.09 -23.29
CA GLN A 129 21.24 21.16 -23.84
C GLN A 129 21.18 22.41 -22.98
N THR A 130 21.79 22.39 -21.79
CA THR A 130 21.77 23.52 -20.86
C THR A 130 23.18 23.93 -20.42
N ASN A 131 23.37 25.22 -20.16
CA ASN A 131 24.58 25.75 -19.52
C ASN A 131 24.35 26.11 -18.04
N ASP A 132 23.14 25.89 -17.52
CA ASP A 132 22.84 26.14 -16.11
C ASP A 132 23.39 24.99 -15.25
N GLU A 133 24.43 25.31 -14.48
CA GLU A 133 25.10 24.34 -13.60
C GLU A 133 24.20 23.79 -12.49
N ARG A 134 23.17 24.54 -12.04
CA ARG A 134 22.19 24.02 -11.07
C ARG A 134 21.31 22.97 -11.72
N VAL A 135 20.84 23.24 -12.94
CA VAL A 135 20.05 22.27 -13.71
C VAL A 135 20.88 21.01 -14.00
N LYS A 136 22.15 21.15 -14.36
CA LYS A 136 23.04 19.99 -14.56
C LYS A 136 23.23 19.16 -13.28
N ALA A 137 23.39 19.82 -12.13
CA ALA A 137 23.49 19.12 -10.84
C ALA A 137 22.19 18.34 -10.54
N ALA A 138 21.03 18.94 -10.74
CA ALA A 138 19.74 18.27 -10.56
C ALA A 138 19.56 17.08 -11.52
N LEU A 139 19.94 17.23 -12.79
CA LEU A 139 19.88 16.15 -13.78
C LEU A 139 20.88 15.03 -13.47
N THR A 140 22.02 15.34 -12.85
CA THR A 140 22.96 14.32 -12.34
C THR A 140 22.29 13.49 -11.25
N VAL A 141 21.58 14.12 -10.30
CA VAL A 141 20.80 13.40 -9.29
C VAL A 141 19.75 12.52 -9.95
N CYS A 142 18.99 13.05 -10.93
CA CYS A 142 18.01 12.28 -11.68
C CYS A 142 18.59 11.03 -12.33
N ARG A 143 19.77 11.12 -12.94
CA ARG A 143 20.43 9.95 -13.53
C ARG A 143 20.74 8.90 -12.45
N THR A 144 21.37 9.31 -11.35
CA THR A 144 21.73 8.38 -10.26
C THR A 144 20.51 7.68 -9.69
N VAL A 145 19.44 8.40 -9.39
CA VAL A 145 18.23 7.77 -8.82
C VAL A 145 17.46 6.95 -9.86
N PHE A 146 17.63 7.21 -11.17
CA PHE A 146 17.10 6.33 -12.21
C PHE A 146 17.89 5.02 -12.32
N ASP A 147 19.22 5.06 -12.18
CA ASP A 147 20.05 3.85 -12.05
C ASP A 147 19.60 3.00 -10.86
N ASP A 148 19.50 3.62 -9.67
CA ASP A 148 19.06 2.94 -8.44
C ASP A 148 17.65 2.34 -8.59
N ALA A 149 16.72 3.09 -9.19
CA ALA A 149 15.37 2.61 -9.42
C ALA A 149 15.31 1.43 -10.42
N LEU A 150 16.16 1.40 -11.45
CA LEU A 150 16.27 0.27 -12.37
C LEU A 150 16.80 -0.98 -11.65
N ASP A 151 17.82 -0.82 -10.81
CA ASP A 151 18.37 -1.92 -10.00
C ASP A 151 17.30 -2.50 -9.07
N HIS A 152 16.58 -1.66 -8.33
CA HIS A 152 15.46 -2.07 -7.47
C HIS A 152 14.35 -2.83 -8.23
N LEU A 153 14.01 -2.39 -9.44
CA LEU A 153 13.01 -3.08 -10.28
C LEU A 153 13.52 -4.43 -10.79
N ASN A 154 14.80 -4.51 -11.17
CA ASN A 154 15.43 -5.76 -11.62
C ASN A 154 15.59 -6.78 -10.48
N ASP A 155 15.91 -6.32 -9.27
CA ASP A 155 15.94 -7.15 -8.06
C ASP A 155 14.56 -7.70 -7.74
N SER A 156 13.52 -6.86 -7.85
CA SER A 156 12.12 -7.27 -7.70
C SER A 156 11.75 -8.37 -8.71
N MET A 157 12.11 -8.18 -9.98
CA MET A 157 11.87 -9.16 -11.05
C MET A 157 12.63 -10.47 -10.79
N SER A 158 13.88 -10.39 -10.34
CA SER A 158 14.73 -11.56 -10.07
C SER A 158 14.23 -12.37 -8.88
N SER A 159 13.75 -11.69 -7.83
CA SER A 159 13.17 -12.34 -6.63
C SER A 159 11.94 -13.20 -6.96
N MET A 160 11.18 -12.81 -7.99
CA MET A 160 10.05 -13.57 -8.53
C MET A 160 10.43 -14.81 -9.36
N GLN A 161 11.67 -14.91 -9.86
CA GLN A 161 12.11 -16.02 -10.71
C GLN A 161 12.74 -17.18 -9.91
N GLN A 162 13.20 -16.93 -8.68
CA GLN A 162 13.97 -17.91 -7.90
C GLN A 162 13.07 -18.79 -6.99
N GLY A 163 12.61 -19.96 -7.46
CA GLY A 163 12.15 -21.08 -6.60
C GLY A 163 10.68 -21.54 -6.73
N GLU A 164 10.39 -22.77 -6.27
CA GLU A 164 9.09 -23.47 -6.39
C GLU A 164 7.95 -22.93 -5.49
N LYS A 165 8.28 -22.13 -4.46
CA LYS A 165 7.30 -21.38 -3.66
C LYS A 165 7.53 -19.90 -3.85
N LEU A 166 6.61 -19.33 -4.62
CA LEU A 166 6.68 -18.06 -5.30
C LEU A 166 7.18 -16.87 -4.49
N LEU A 167 6.71 -16.72 -3.26
CA LEU A 167 6.84 -15.47 -2.52
C LEU A 167 6.77 -15.78 -1.02
N SER A 168 7.92 -16.06 -0.40
CA SER A 168 7.97 -16.05 1.07
C SER A 168 7.60 -14.64 1.56
N PRO A 169 7.04 -14.49 2.77
CA PRO A 169 6.76 -13.17 3.33
C PRO A 169 7.96 -12.23 3.26
N SER A 170 9.17 -12.75 3.51
CA SER A 170 10.42 -11.98 3.37
C SER A 170 10.63 -11.43 1.96
N LYS A 171 10.44 -12.25 0.92
CA LYS A 171 10.58 -11.79 -0.47
C LYS A 171 9.55 -10.73 -0.83
N ILE A 172 8.32 -10.85 -0.32
CA ILE A 172 7.28 -9.84 -0.53
C ILE A 172 7.69 -8.52 0.13
N ASP A 173 8.24 -8.57 1.33
CA ASP A 173 8.69 -7.38 2.04
C ASP A 173 9.91 -6.73 1.36
N ASP A 174 10.84 -7.53 0.82
CA ASP A 174 11.96 -7.05 0.01
C ASP A 174 11.44 -6.35 -1.27
N ILE A 175 10.54 -7.00 -2.02
CA ILE A 175 9.92 -6.43 -3.23
C ILE A 175 9.19 -5.13 -2.90
N LYS A 176 8.40 -5.09 -1.82
CA LYS A 176 7.71 -3.85 -1.40
C LYS A 176 8.70 -2.74 -1.07
N THR A 177 9.81 -3.08 -0.43
CA THR A 177 10.86 -2.13 -0.08
C THR A 177 11.48 -1.55 -1.36
N TRP A 178 11.91 -2.40 -2.28
CA TRP A 178 12.48 -1.97 -3.57
C TRP A 178 11.52 -1.11 -4.37
N LEU A 179 10.24 -1.51 -4.49
CA LEU A 179 9.24 -0.70 -5.20
C LEU A 179 8.96 0.65 -4.51
N SER A 180 8.98 0.69 -3.18
CA SER A 180 8.83 1.94 -2.43
C SER A 180 10.03 2.86 -2.62
N SER A 181 11.24 2.29 -2.67
CA SER A 181 12.47 3.01 -3.01
C SER A 181 12.40 3.57 -4.43
N SER A 182 12.04 2.77 -5.45
CA SER A 182 11.93 3.25 -6.84
C SER A 182 10.95 4.43 -7.00
N ILE A 183 9.85 4.44 -6.24
CA ILE A 183 8.91 5.58 -6.22
C ILE A 183 9.56 6.81 -5.58
N THR A 184 10.30 6.61 -4.48
CA THR A 184 11.03 7.67 -3.78
C THR A 184 12.15 8.25 -4.64
N ASP A 185 12.82 7.41 -5.42
CA ASP A 185 13.87 7.78 -6.37
C ASP A 185 13.33 8.70 -7.46
N GLN A 186 12.18 8.35 -8.06
CA GLN A 186 11.48 9.23 -9.00
C GLN A 186 11.12 10.58 -8.38
N GLN A 187 10.61 10.57 -7.14
CA GLN A 187 10.26 11.80 -6.43
C GLN A 187 11.51 12.67 -6.13
N THR A 188 12.63 12.04 -5.77
CA THR A 188 13.90 12.72 -5.50
C THR A 188 14.44 13.43 -6.73
N CYS A 189 14.33 12.81 -7.92
CA CYS A 189 14.64 13.48 -9.18
C CYS A 189 13.76 14.73 -9.38
N LEU A 190 12.44 14.59 -9.25
CA LEU A 190 11.50 15.70 -9.45
C LEU A 190 11.73 16.85 -8.47
N ASP A 191 12.06 16.55 -7.22
CA ASP A 191 12.33 17.56 -6.20
C ASP A 191 13.68 18.25 -6.42
N SER A 192 14.67 17.53 -6.96
CA SER A 192 15.96 18.12 -7.37
C SER A 192 15.79 19.15 -8.49
N LEU A 193 14.82 18.95 -9.40
CA LEU A 193 14.54 19.86 -10.51
C LEU A 193 13.72 21.11 -10.12
N LYS A 194 13.06 21.10 -8.96
CA LYS A 194 12.29 22.26 -8.45
C LYS A 194 13.14 23.25 -7.67
N ASN A 195 14.33 22.83 -7.24
CA ASN A 195 15.27 23.61 -6.42
C ASN A 195 16.31 24.33 -7.29
#